data_AF-A0A420TLM9-F1
#
_entry.id   AF-A0A420TLM9-F1
#
_cell.length_a   1.000
_cell.length_b   1.000
_cell.length_c   1.000
_cell.angle_alpha   90.00
_cell.angle_beta   90.00
_cell.angle_gamma   90.00
#
_symmetry.space_group_name_H-M   'P 1'
#
loop_
_entity.id
_entity.type
_entity.pdbx_description
1 polymer ?
#
loop_
_entity_poly.entity_id
_entity_poly.type
_entity_poly.pdbx_seq_one_letter_code
_entity_poly.pdbx_strand_id
1 'polypeptide(L)'
;MRPRVLLRRNRLIDTAESFCSQHVDARFVKFWIDGVPIPPHFTQCDIGPDGHLNEESQLLTFEELLEALTKHDAKGLTCKIHCAGDGSARRVLDVLERVRQSNPSGPLHELAHCNTIHQDDIKRMAELRITTEMSPAIFHDTSLTSKYPHIFKWPFKELQDTGVHVTVGSDWFLTDTPGLFPALTAIVERFGMQEGKTAKEVGGTKICRIITLAGAEAVGKASEMGSIETGKRVNFIAVDRDLSRGEFSGAKVLKTWFEGKMVWEDMDNVVSM
;
A
#
# COMPACT_ATOMS: atom_id res chain seq x y z
N MET A 1 -22.71 -19.00 18.12
CA MET A 1 -21.23 -19.11 18.10
C MET A 1 -20.79 -19.21 16.65
N ARG A 2 -20.16 -18.16 16.09
CA ARG A 2 -19.44 -18.30 14.82
C ARG A 2 -18.26 -19.26 15.08
N PRO A 3 -18.08 -20.35 14.33
CA PRO A 3 -16.94 -21.24 14.54
C PRO A 3 -15.64 -20.46 14.35
N ARG A 4 -14.65 -20.66 15.23
CA ARG A 4 -13.31 -20.01 15.13
C ARG A 4 -12.63 -20.40 13.81
N VAL A 5 -12.86 -19.63 12.75
CA VAL A 5 -12.37 -19.93 11.38
C VAL A 5 -10.84 -19.88 11.30
N LEU A 6 -10.19 -19.05 12.12
CA LEU A 6 -8.74 -18.83 12.10
C LEU A 6 -7.89 -19.93 12.75
N LEU A 7 -8.49 -20.86 13.49
CA LEU A 7 -7.75 -21.95 14.15
C LEU A 7 -7.47 -23.16 13.26
N ARG A 8 -7.97 -23.20 12.02
CA ARG A 8 -7.59 -24.26 11.10
C ARG A 8 -6.14 -24.06 10.68
N ARG A 9 -5.28 -25.07 10.93
CA ARG A 9 -3.97 -25.20 10.29
C ARG A 9 -4.12 -24.90 8.80
N ASN A 10 -3.63 -23.74 8.37
CA ASN A 10 -3.61 -23.42 6.97
C ASN A 10 -2.38 -24.07 6.37
N ARG A 11 -2.56 -25.31 5.87
CA ARG A 11 -1.46 -26.13 5.34
C ARG A 11 -0.66 -25.38 4.28
N LEU A 12 -1.30 -24.51 3.49
CA LEU A 12 -0.61 -23.69 2.49
C LEU A 12 0.37 -22.69 3.11
N ILE A 13 -0.02 -22.03 4.21
CA ILE A 13 0.88 -21.12 4.94
C ILE A 13 2.01 -21.90 5.59
N ASP A 14 1.71 -23.06 6.18
CA ASP A 14 2.71 -23.89 6.86
C ASP A 14 3.73 -24.53 5.89
N THR A 15 3.40 -24.66 4.59
CA THR A 15 4.31 -25.14 3.54
C THR A 15 4.70 -24.05 2.53
N ALA A 16 4.45 -22.78 2.83
CA ALA A 16 4.63 -21.68 1.88
C ALA A 16 6.07 -21.60 1.33
N GLU A 17 7.05 -21.87 2.20
CA GLU A 17 8.48 -21.84 1.85
C GLU A 17 8.85 -22.79 0.71
N SER A 18 8.16 -23.93 0.54
CA SER A 18 8.44 -24.85 -0.56
C SER A 18 8.03 -24.31 -1.94
N PHE A 19 7.29 -23.21 -1.98
CA PHE A 19 6.91 -22.52 -3.22
C PHE A 19 7.82 -21.34 -3.55
N CYS A 20 8.78 -21.01 -2.68
CA CYS A 20 9.73 -19.93 -2.95
C CYS A 20 10.61 -20.25 -4.17
N SER A 21 10.84 -19.24 -4.99
CA SER A 21 11.76 -19.30 -6.13
C SER A 21 12.47 -17.96 -6.30
N GLN A 22 13.27 -17.80 -7.36
CA GLN A 22 13.94 -16.53 -7.66
C GLN A 22 12.96 -15.33 -7.75
N HIS A 23 11.75 -15.59 -8.26
CA HIS A 23 10.73 -14.57 -8.53
C HIS A 23 9.45 -14.76 -7.70
N VAL A 24 9.41 -15.74 -6.78
CA VAL A 24 8.27 -15.98 -5.90
C VAL A 24 8.72 -15.90 -4.45
N ASP A 25 8.17 -14.93 -3.72
CA ASP A 25 8.35 -14.77 -2.27
C ASP A 25 7.06 -15.14 -1.55
N ALA A 26 7.10 -16.18 -0.73
CA ALA A 26 5.93 -16.71 -0.05
C ALA A 26 5.79 -16.20 1.41
N ARG A 27 6.55 -15.17 1.81
CA ARG A 27 6.58 -14.67 3.19
C ARG A 27 5.44 -13.70 3.56
N PHE A 28 4.32 -13.73 2.84
CA PHE A 28 3.20 -12.81 3.01
C PHE A 28 1.91 -13.54 3.35
N VAL A 29 1.10 -12.94 4.22
CA VAL A 29 -0.25 -13.42 4.56
C VAL A 29 -1.23 -12.25 4.45
N LYS A 30 -2.32 -12.44 3.68
CA LYS A 30 -3.36 -11.41 3.51
C LYS A 30 -4.51 -11.66 4.47
N PHE A 31 -4.93 -10.61 5.16
CA PHE A 31 -6.10 -10.58 6.04
C PHE A 31 -7.16 -9.63 5.47
N TRP A 32 -8.42 -9.96 5.75
CA TRP A 32 -9.58 -9.09 5.53
C TRP A 32 -10.26 -8.87 6.88
N ILE A 33 -10.34 -7.61 7.31
CA ILE A 33 -10.92 -7.27 8.63
C ILE A 33 -12.15 -6.37 8.55
N ASP A 34 -12.43 -5.75 7.41
CA ASP A 34 -13.68 -5.06 7.12
C ASP A 34 -14.11 -5.25 5.66
N GLY A 35 -15.22 -4.62 5.28
CA GLY A 35 -15.75 -4.64 3.92
C GLY A 35 -15.19 -3.55 3.01
N VAL A 36 -16.00 -3.12 2.04
CA VAL A 36 -15.60 -2.13 1.04
C VAL A 36 -16.42 -0.83 1.18
N PRO A 37 -15.81 0.33 0.89
CA PRO A 37 -16.45 1.64 0.97
C PRO A 37 -17.19 2.02 -0.33
N ILE A 38 -17.97 1.09 -0.89
CA ILE A 38 -18.56 1.25 -2.23
C ILE A 38 -20.09 1.14 -2.17
N PRO A 39 -20.85 2.08 -2.77
CA PRO A 39 -22.31 2.01 -2.80
C PRO A 39 -22.83 0.78 -3.57
N PRO A 40 -24.05 0.30 -3.27
CA PRO A 40 -24.99 0.85 -2.29
C PRO A 40 -24.72 0.39 -0.84
N HIS A 41 -23.75 -0.50 -0.62
CA HIS A 41 -23.48 -1.12 0.67
C HIS A 41 -22.10 -0.72 1.21
N PHE A 42 -22.08 0.33 2.03
CA PHE A 42 -20.90 0.75 2.77
C PHE A 42 -20.65 -0.22 3.92
N THR A 43 -19.67 -1.11 3.76
CA THR A 43 -19.40 -2.23 4.67
C THR A 43 -18.04 -2.12 5.35
N GLN A 44 -17.30 -1.04 5.09
CA GLN A 44 -16.09 -0.71 5.82
C GLN A 44 -16.40 -0.44 7.30
N CYS A 45 -15.39 -0.59 8.15
CA CYS A 45 -15.51 -0.30 9.58
C CYS A 45 -14.95 1.09 9.86
N ASP A 46 -15.84 2.06 10.05
CA ASP A 46 -15.50 3.42 10.44
C ASP A 46 -15.62 3.63 11.96
N ILE A 47 -15.01 4.71 12.45
CA ILE A 47 -15.23 5.22 13.81
C ILE A 47 -16.51 6.05 13.82
N GLY A 48 -17.44 5.68 14.70
CA GLY A 48 -18.71 6.37 14.89
C GLY A 48 -18.54 7.76 15.55
N PRO A 49 -19.58 8.60 15.52
CA PRO A 49 -19.57 9.91 16.18
C PRO A 49 -19.34 9.87 17.70
N ASP A 50 -19.60 8.72 18.32
CA ASP A 50 -19.34 8.44 19.74
C ASP A 50 -17.88 8.03 20.02
N GLY A 51 -17.04 7.96 18.97
CA GLY A 51 -15.64 7.55 19.07
C GLY A 51 -15.44 6.03 19.10
N HIS A 52 -16.50 5.23 18.98
CA HIS A 52 -16.42 3.78 19.00
C HIS A 52 -16.39 3.19 17.58
N LEU A 53 -15.70 2.05 17.43
CA LEU A 53 -15.64 1.34 16.15
C LEU A 53 -16.99 0.68 15.86
N ASN A 54 -17.42 0.67 14.60
CA ASN A 54 -18.55 -0.17 14.19
C ASN A 54 -18.16 -1.66 14.20
N GLU A 55 -18.36 -2.32 15.35
CA GLU A 55 -18.02 -3.75 15.53
C GLU A 55 -18.77 -4.69 14.57
N GLU A 56 -19.93 -4.29 14.04
CA GLU A 56 -20.67 -5.14 13.09
C GLU A 56 -19.97 -5.25 11.73
N SER A 57 -19.21 -4.21 11.35
CA SER A 57 -18.37 -4.19 10.14
C SER A 57 -17.02 -4.88 10.34
N GLN A 58 -16.67 -5.31 11.55
CA GLN A 58 -15.44 -6.05 11.82
C GLN A 58 -15.63 -7.54 11.50
N LEU A 59 -14.80 -8.07 10.60
CA LEU A 59 -14.81 -9.48 10.25
C LEU A 59 -14.12 -10.34 11.30
N LEU A 60 -13.12 -9.78 12.00
CA LEU A 60 -12.32 -10.46 13.02
C LEU A 60 -12.39 -9.70 14.35
N THR A 61 -12.48 -10.44 15.45
CA THR A 61 -12.35 -9.85 16.79
C THR A 61 -10.90 -9.44 17.08
N PHE A 62 -10.70 -8.58 18.08
CA PHE A 62 -9.36 -8.22 18.56
C PHE A 62 -8.50 -9.45 18.89
N GLU A 63 -9.06 -10.40 19.64
CA GLU A 63 -8.33 -11.61 20.06
C GLU A 63 -7.98 -12.52 18.89
N GLU A 64 -8.90 -12.69 17.93
CA GLU A 64 -8.65 -13.46 16.71
C GLU A 64 -7.53 -12.85 15.86
N LEU A 65 -7.54 -11.52 15.71
CA LEU A 65 -6.51 -10.81 14.98
C LEU A 65 -5.18 -10.84 15.74
N LEU A 66 -5.17 -10.65 17.06
CA LEU A 66 -3.97 -10.71 17.90
C LEU A 66 -3.31 -12.09 17.86
N GLU A 67 -4.09 -13.16 18.03
CA GLU A 67 -3.58 -14.52 17.94
C GLU A 67 -2.94 -14.78 16.55
N ALA A 68 -3.63 -14.37 15.48
CA ALA A 68 -3.14 -14.57 14.13
C ALA A 68 -1.89 -13.73 13.85
N LEU A 69 -1.90 -12.42 14.10
CA LEU A 69 -0.76 -11.55 13.81
C LEU A 69 0.47 -11.97 14.63
N THR A 70 0.31 -12.26 15.93
CA THR A 70 1.41 -12.77 16.76
C THR A 70 2.03 -14.03 16.18
N LYS A 71 1.21 -14.99 15.74
CA LYS A 71 1.68 -16.24 15.16
C LYS A 71 2.46 -16.05 13.85
N HIS A 72 1.99 -15.20 12.95
CA HIS A 72 2.64 -15.01 11.64
C HIS A 72 3.86 -14.08 11.75
N ASP A 73 3.79 -13.05 12.59
CA ASP A 73 4.90 -12.16 12.92
C ASP A 73 6.08 -12.93 13.54
N ALA A 74 5.81 -13.86 14.48
CA ALA A 74 6.85 -14.72 15.07
C ALA A 74 7.53 -15.67 14.06
N LYS A 75 6.90 -15.93 12.91
CA LYS A 75 7.50 -16.68 11.79
C LYS A 75 8.24 -15.78 10.80
N GLY A 76 8.30 -14.47 11.05
CA GLY A 76 8.89 -13.49 10.13
C GLY A 76 8.04 -13.21 8.89
N LEU A 77 6.75 -13.55 8.90
CA LEU A 77 5.85 -13.32 7.78
C LEU A 77 5.26 -11.90 7.84
N THR A 78 5.23 -11.20 6.71
CA THR A 78 4.54 -9.93 6.58
C THR A 78 3.03 -10.14 6.43
N CYS A 79 2.27 -9.66 7.42
CA CYS A 79 0.82 -9.56 7.33
C CYS A 79 0.43 -8.31 6.57
N LYS A 80 -0.31 -8.47 5.46
CA LYS A 80 -1.00 -7.40 4.74
C LYS A 80 -2.47 -7.43 5.12
N ILE A 81 -3.00 -6.36 5.68
CA ILE A 81 -4.35 -6.33 6.27
C ILE A 81 -5.20 -5.33 5.49
N HIS A 82 -6.27 -5.80 4.83
CA HIS A 82 -7.28 -4.94 4.21
C HIS A 82 -7.99 -4.10 5.30
N CYS A 83 -7.86 -2.78 5.22
CA CYS A 83 -8.50 -1.82 6.11
C CYS A 83 -9.05 -0.65 5.28
N ALA A 84 -10.33 -0.69 4.94
CA ALA A 84 -10.95 0.38 4.19
C ALA A 84 -11.32 1.58 5.08
N GLY A 85 -11.93 1.33 6.23
CA GLY A 85 -12.33 2.37 7.18
C GLY A 85 -11.26 2.71 8.23
N ASP A 86 -11.43 3.83 8.92
CA ASP A 86 -10.50 4.26 9.96
C ASP A 86 -10.64 3.43 11.25
N GLY A 87 -11.82 2.86 11.51
CA GLY A 87 -12.06 1.94 12.60
C GLY A 87 -11.31 0.62 12.44
N SER A 88 -11.27 0.06 11.22
CA SER A 88 -10.46 -1.12 10.93
C SER A 88 -8.96 -0.83 11.04
N ALA A 89 -8.49 0.30 10.53
CA ALA A 89 -7.11 0.74 10.74
C ALA A 89 -6.76 0.80 12.24
N ARG A 90 -7.60 1.45 13.07
CA ARG A 90 -7.39 1.54 14.53
C ARG A 90 -7.31 0.18 15.21
N ARG A 91 -8.24 -0.73 14.89
CA ARG A 91 -8.24 -2.10 15.42
C ARG A 91 -6.90 -2.81 15.15
N VAL A 92 -6.32 -2.65 13.96
CA VAL A 92 -5.02 -3.25 13.64
C VAL A 92 -3.91 -2.61 14.44
N LEU A 93 -3.89 -1.28 14.57
CA LEU A 93 -2.86 -0.58 15.34
C LEU A 93 -2.88 -1.01 16.82
N ASP A 94 -4.07 -1.13 17.43
CA ASP A 94 -4.22 -1.62 18.81
C ASP A 94 -3.65 -3.04 18.97
N VAL A 95 -3.89 -3.93 18.00
CA VAL A 95 -3.32 -5.28 18.01
C VAL A 95 -1.81 -5.24 17.83
N LEU A 96 -1.31 -4.43 16.88
CA LEU A 96 0.11 -4.37 16.57
C LEU A 96 0.95 -3.75 17.69
N GLU A 97 0.40 -2.83 18.49
CA GLU A 97 1.03 -2.41 19.73
C GLU A 97 1.34 -3.60 20.64
N ARG A 98 0.39 -4.54 20.75
CA ARG A 98 0.60 -5.75 21.55
C ARG A 98 1.56 -6.74 20.92
N VAL A 99 1.53 -6.91 19.60
CA VAL A 99 2.50 -7.74 18.87
C VAL A 99 3.92 -7.17 19.02
N ARG A 100 4.09 -5.85 18.97
CA ARG A 100 5.41 -5.19 19.09
C ARG A 100 5.96 -5.25 20.52
N GLN A 101 5.14 -5.43 21.55
CA GLN A 101 5.64 -5.70 22.90
C GLN A 101 6.40 -7.02 22.98
N SER A 102 6.00 -8.05 22.23
CA SER A 102 6.68 -9.35 22.21
C SER A 102 7.72 -9.47 21.11
N ASN A 103 7.55 -8.76 19.98
CA ASN A 103 8.51 -8.72 18.89
C ASN A 103 8.73 -7.29 18.34
N PRO A 104 9.53 -6.45 19.03
CA PRO A 104 9.75 -5.05 18.64
C PRO A 104 10.39 -4.87 17.26
N SER A 105 11.13 -5.88 16.80
CA SER A 105 11.85 -5.88 15.52
C SER A 105 11.21 -6.80 14.48
N GLY A 106 9.93 -7.15 14.64
CA GLY A 106 9.20 -7.98 13.72
C GLY A 106 9.12 -7.42 12.28
N PRO A 107 8.59 -8.21 11.34
CA PRO A 107 8.42 -7.81 9.94
C PRO A 107 7.61 -6.52 9.78
N LEU A 108 7.86 -5.80 8.69
CA LEU A 108 7.10 -4.60 8.32
C LEU A 108 5.72 -5.04 7.82
N HIS A 109 4.69 -4.84 8.64
CA HIS A 109 3.30 -5.15 8.27
C HIS A 109 2.69 -4.04 7.41
N GLU A 110 1.66 -4.38 6.64
CA GLU A 110 1.01 -3.46 5.71
C GLU A 110 -0.48 -3.31 6.02
N LEU A 111 -0.99 -2.08 6.05
CA LEU A 111 -2.42 -1.80 5.97
C LEU A 111 -2.74 -1.43 4.52
N ALA A 112 -3.62 -2.21 3.89
CA ALA A 112 -4.06 -1.98 2.53
C ALA A 112 -5.30 -1.09 2.50
N HIS A 113 -5.37 -0.30 1.43
CA HIS A 113 -6.36 0.70 1.09
C HIS A 113 -6.26 1.98 1.92
N CYS A 114 -6.47 1.91 3.25
CA CYS A 114 -6.43 3.07 4.14
C CYS A 114 -7.23 4.26 3.57
N ASN A 115 -8.45 4.03 3.07
CA ASN A 115 -9.23 5.06 2.36
C ASN A 115 -9.43 6.30 3.23
N THR A 116 -9.55 6.09 4.52
CA THR A 116 -9.46 7.13 5.54
C THR A 116 -8.60 6.65 6.69
N ILE A 117 -7.93 7.59 7.36
CA ILE A 117 -7.13 7.36 8.56
C ILE A 117 -7.48 8.46 9.54
N HIS A 118 -7.81 8.07 10.77
CA HIS A 118 -8.06 9.04 11.82
C HIS A 118 -6.75 9.74 12.23
N GLN A 119 -6.83 11.05 12.51
CA GLN A 119 -5.65 11.88 12.76
C GLN A 119 -4.76 11.36 13.90
N ASP A 120 -5.37 10.92 15.00
CA ASP A 120 -4.67 10.37 16.16
C ASP A 120 -3.86 9.09 15.85
N ASP A 121 -4.20 8.39 14.77
CA ASP A 121 -3.54 7.13 14.38
C ASP A 121 -2.33 7.32 13.47
N ILE A 122 -2.19 8.50 12.83
CA ILE A 122 -1.09 8.80 11.90
C ILE A 122 0.27 8.64 12.58
N LYS A 123 0.42 9.16 13.81
CA LYS A 123 1.66 9.03 14.57
C LYS A 123 1.94 7.58 14.98
N ARG A 124 0.90 6.86 15.40
CA ARG A 124 0.98 5.44 15.79
C ARG A 124 1.49 4.58 14.64
N MET A 125 1.06 4.85 13.40
CA MET A 125 1.54 4.15 12.20
C MET A 125 3.06 4.25 12.02
N ALA A 126 3.65 5.42 12.26
CA ALA A 126 5.10 5.59 12.19
C ALA A 126 5.82 4.84 13.32
N GLU A 127 5.32 4.97 14.56
CA GLU A 127 5.88 4.33 15.75
C GLU A 127 5.85 2.79 15.65
N LEU A 128 4.77 2.23 15.08
CA LEU A 128 4.59 0.79 14.88
C LEU A 128 5.32 0.23 13.66
N ARG A 129 5.96 1.09 12.87
CA ARG A 129 6.67 0.73 11.62
C ARG A 129 5.73 -0.03 10.69
N ILE A 130 4.69 0.64 10.24
CA ILE A 130 3.73 0.07 9.30
C ILE A 130 3.84 0.72 7.93
N THR A 131 3.61 -0.07 6.89
CA THR A 131 3.39 0.44 5.54
C THR A 131 1.90 0.73 5.37
N THR A 132 1.54 1.97 5.04
CA THR A 132 0.20 2.32 4.57
C THR A 132 0.17 2.23 3.05
N GLU A 133 -0.60 1.29 2.53
CA GLU A 133 -0.67 0.97 1.12
C GLU A 133 -1.98 1.51 0.53
N MET A 134 -1.89 2.57 -0.28
CA MET A 134 -3.03 3.42 -0.64
C MET A 134 -3.64 3.11 -2.02
N SER A 135 -3.81 1.82 -2.32
CA SER A 135 -4.51 1.32 -3.51
C SER A 135 -6.03 1.25 -3.36
N PRO A 136 -6.79 1.18 -4.48
CA PRO A 136 -6.32 1.28 -5.87
C PRO A 136 -5.98 2.72 -6.24
N ALA A 137 -4.89 2.90 -7.01
CA ALA A 137 -4.50 4.23 -7.48
C ALA A 137 -5.66 4.95 -8.19
N ILE A 138 -6.44 4.23 -9.01
CA ILE A 138 -7.54 4.85 -9.76
C ILE A 138 -8.57 5.55 -8.87
N PHE A 139 -8.79 5.10 -7.62
CA PHE A 139 -9.78 5.77 -6.76
C PHE A 139 -9.39 7.21 -6.41
N HIS A 140 -8.12 7.59 -6.52
CA HIS A 140 -7.72 8.97 -6.26
C HIS A 140 -8.29 9.98 -7.26
N ASP A 141 -8.83 9.52 -8.40
CA ASP A 141 -9.44 10.35 -9.45
C ASP A 141 -10.75 9.74 -9.97
N THR A 142 -11.82 9.78 -9.18
CA THR A 142 -13.13 9.27 -9.62
C THR A 142 -14.30 10.14 -9.14
N SER A 143 -15.43 9.99 -9.83
CA SER A 143 -16.71 10.55 -9.38
C SER A 143 -17.15 9.96 -8.04
N LEU A 144 -16.77 8.70 -7.74
CA LEU A 144 -17.06 8.05 -6.47
C LEU A 144 -16.40 8.79 -5.31
N THR A 145 -15.09 9.04 -5.40
CA THR A 145 -14.35 9.71 -4.33
C THR A 145 -14.72 11.16 -4.18
N SER A 146 -15.04 11.83 -5.29
CA SER A 146 -15.63 13.18 -5.27
C SER A 146 -17.00 13.22 -4.58
N LYS A 147 -17.81 12.17 -4.70
CA LYS A 147 -19.14 12.07 -4.09
C LYS A 147 -19.11 11.72 -2.59
N TYR A 148 -18.09 10.97 -2.15
CA TYR A 148 -17.94 10.53 -0.76
C TYR A 148 -16.59 10.95 -0.14
N PRO A 149 -16.27 12.26 -0.11
CA PRO A 149 -14.93 12.73 0.28
C PRO A 149 -14.56 12.45 1.74
N HIS A 150 -15.53 12.17 2.61
CA HIS A 150 -15.31 11.79 4.01
C HIS A 150 -14.82 10.34 4.16
N ILE A 151 -15.10 9.48 3.17
CA ILE A 151 -14.70 8.07 3.16
C ILE A 151 -13.33 7.90 2.47
N PHE A 152 -13.06 8.73 1.47
CA PHE A 152 -11.87 8.66 0.63
C PHE A 152 -10.94 9.85 0.91
N LYS A 153 -10.40 9.88 2.13
CA LYS A 153 -9.51 10.92 2.66
C LYS A 153 -8.12 10.32 2.94
N TRP A 154 -7.34 10.11 1.89
CA TRP A 154 -5.94 9.68 2.02
C TRP A 154 -5.04 10.87 2.44
N PRO A 155 -4.46 10.87 3.66
CA PRO A 155 -3.70 12.01 4.16
C PRO A 155 -2.21 11.91 3.79
N PHE A 156 -1.91 11.95 2.49
CA PHE A 156 -0.55 11.75 1.96
C PHE A 156 0.49 12.69 2.58
N LYS A 157 0.13 13.97 2.76
CA LYS A 157 1.03 14.96 3.34
C LYS A 157 1.31 14.67 4.82
N GLU A 158 0.28 14.41 5.60
CA GLU A 158 0.40 14.20 7.04
C GLU A 158 1.19 12.91 7.35
N LEU A 159 0.95 11.85 6.59
CA LEU A 159 1.74 10.61 6.69
C LEU A 159 3.20 10.86 6.35
N GLN A 160 3.46 11.61 5.28
CA GLN A 160 4.83 11.96 4.88
C GLN A 160 5.54 12.80 5.94
N ASP A 161 4.88 13.84 6.46
CA ASP A 161 5.44 14.73 7.47
C ASP A 161 5.73 13.98 8.78
N THR A 162 4.97 12.92 9.06
CA THR A 162 5.13 12.05 10.24
C THR A 162 6.14 10.91 10.00
N GLY A 163 6.63 10.73 8.78
CA GLY A 163 7.58 9.68 8.42
C GLY A 163 6.97 8.28 8.29
N VAL A 164 5.64 8.18 8.11
CA VAL A 164 4.97 6.90 7.83
C VAL A 164 5.43 6.38 6.48
N HIS A 165 5.61 5.05 6.39
CA HIS A 165 5.99 4.40 5.15
C HIS A 165 4.76 4.26 4.24
N VAL A 166 4.81 4.82 3.03
CA VAL A 166 3.66 4.89 2.12
C VAL A 166 3.99 4.19 0.80
N THR A 167 3.08 3.37 0.32
CA THR A 167 3.11 2.75 -1.02
C THR A 167 1.78 2.97 -1.74
N VAL A 168 1.79 2.91 -3.07
CA VAL A 168 0.58 2.98 -3.91
C VAL A 168 0.74 1.95 -5.04
N GLY A 169 -0.30 1.17 -5.27
CA GLY A 169 -0.40 0.22 -6.37
C GLY A 169 -1.69 0.37 -7.16
N SER A 170 -1.89 -0.52 -8.13
CA SER A 170 -3.07 -0.47 -8.99
C SER A 170 -4.30 -1.11 -8.35
N ASP A 171 -4.11 -2.15 -7.52
CA ASP A 171 -5.16 -3.08 -7.07
C ASP A 171 -6.10 -3.42 -8.24
N TRP A 172 -5.46 -3.88 -9.31
CA TRP A 172 -6.03 -3.90 -10.66
C TRP A 172 -7.08 -4.99 -10.84
N PHE A 173 -8.33 -4.57 -11.01
CA PHE A 173 -9.42 -5.39 -11.57
C PHE A 173 -10.48 -4.56 -12.32
N LEU A 174 -10.39 -3.22 -12.30
CA LEU A 174 -11.44 -2.30 -12.75
C LEU A 174 -11.17 -1.64 -14.11
N THR A 175 -9.92 -1.56 -14.53
CA THR A 175 -9.48 -0.86 -15.74
C THR A 175 -8.94 -1.83 -16.78
N ASP A 176 -8.86 -1.41 -18.04
CA ASP A 176 -8.27 -2.24 -19.10
C ASP A 176 -6.77 -2.53 -18.87
N THR A 177 -6.07 -1.64 -18.15
CA THR A 177 -4.64 -1.78 -17.87
C THR A 177 -4.33 -1.46 -16.40
N PRO A 178 -3.27 -2.05 -15.81
CA PRO A 178 -2.82 -1.74 -14.46
C PRO A 178 -2.03 -0.41 -14.37
N GLY A 179 -2.15 0.48 -15.36
CA GLY A 179 -1.35 1.70 -15.47
C GLY A 179 -1.60 2.67 -14.32
N LEU A 180 -0.53 3.16 -13.70
CA LEU A 180 -0.61 4.08 -12.55
C LEU A 180 -0.63 5.56 -12.95
N PHE A 181 0.05 5.94 -14.04
CA PHE A 181 0.32 7.35 -14.36
C PHE A 181 -0.92 8.27 -14.40
N PRO A 182 -2.06 7.88 -14.98
CA PRO A 182 -3.26 8.72 -14.94
C PRO A 182 -3.68 9.06 -13.50
N ALA A 183 -3.80 8.03 -12.66
CA ALA A 183 -4.15 8.18 -11.25
C ALA A 183 -3.13 8.99 -10.44
N LEU A 184 -1.83 8.83 -10.74
CA LEU A 184 -0.77 9.55 -10.04
C LEU A 184 -0.84 11.08 -10.28
N THR A 185 -1.43 11.50 -11.40
CA THR A 185 -1.68 12.92 -11.69
C THR A 185 -2.60 13.55 -10.64
N ALA A 186 -3.57 12.81 -10.10
CA ALA A 186 -4.53 13.33 -9.12
C ALA A 186 -4.00 13.37 -7.67
N ILE A 187 -2.85 12.74 -7.40
CA ILE A 187 -2.22 12.76 -6.07
C ILE A 187 -0.94 13.61 -6.00
N VAL A 188 -0.35 14.00 -7.14
CA VAL A 188 0.96 14.67 -7.17
C VAL A 188 1.00 15.95 -6.34
N GLU A 189 -0.06 16.75 -6.34
CA GLU A 189 -0.06 18.01 -5.57
C GLU A 189 -0.44 17.82 -4.09
N ARG A 190 -0.87 16.61 -3.68
CA ARG A 190 -1.31 16.32 -2.31
C ARG A 190 -0.19 16.28 -1.28
N PHE A 191 1.07 16.36 -1.70
CA PHE A 191 2.24 16.43 -0.83
C PHE A 191 2.59 17.88 -0.40
N GLY A 192 1.93 18.88 -0.98
CA GLY A 192 2.18 20.29 -0.69
C GLY A 192 3.45 20.83 -1.34
N MET A 193 3.82 22.06 -0.98
CA MET A 193 4.99 22.78 -1.52
C MET A 193 6.18 22.74 -0.56
N GLN A 194 7.38 22.92 -1.08
CA GLN A 194 8.62 23.10 -0.32
C GLN A 194 9.39 24.31 -0.87
N GLU A 195 10.27 24.90 -0.07
CA GLU A 195 11.05 26.07 -0.49
C GLU A 195 11.81 25.78 -1.80
N GLY A 196 11.61 26.64 -2.81
CA GLY A 196 12.22 26.49 -4.13
C GLY A 196 11.65 25.39 -5.02
N LYS A 197 10.56 24.71 -4.63
CA LYS A 197 9.90 23.66 -5.43
C LYS A 197 8.39 23.83 -5.49
N THR A 198 7.82 23.60 -6.68
CA THR A 198 6.37 23.53 -6.87
C THR A 198 5.80 22.27 -6.19
N ALA A 199 4.49 22.25 -5.94
CA ALA A 199 3.82 21.05 -5.40
C ALA A 199 4.01 19.83 -6.32
N LYS A 200 4.03 20.04 -7.65
CA LYS A 200 4.28 18.98 -8.62
C LYS A 200 5.67 18.38 -8.54
N GLU A 201 6.70 19.21 -8.35
CA GLU A 201 8.09 18.73 -8.22
C GLU A 201 8.32 17.98 -6.90
N VAL A 202 7.72 18.48 -5.80
CA VAL A 202 7.71 17.77 -4.51
C VAL A 202 7.02 16.42 -4.69
N GLY A 203 5.79 16.42 -5.20
CA GLY A 203 5.01 15.22 -5.42
C GLY A 203 5.65 14.23 -6.37
N GLY A 204 6.20 14.68 -7.49
CA GLY A 204 6.84 13.84 -8.51
C GLY A 204 7.97 13.01 -7.93
N THR A 205 8.87 13.65 -7.18
CA THR A 205 9.96 12.97 -6.49
C THR A 205 9.44 11.95 -5.47
N LYS A 206 8.42 12.34 -4.67
CA LYS A 206 7.85 11.49 -3.63
C LYS A 206 7.12 10.28 -4.20
N ILE A 207 6.30 10.49 -5.23
CA ILE A 207 5.57 9.44 -5.93
C ILE A 207 6.53 8.45 -6.58
N CYS A 208 7.57 8.93 -7.28
CA CYS A 208 8.58 8.03 -7.86
C CYS A 208 9.16 7.10 -6.80
N ARG A 209 9.49 7.61 -5.60
CA ARG A 209 9.94 6.77 -4.47
C ARG A 209 8.85 5.80 -4.00
N ILE A 210 7.62 6.28 -3.81
CA ILE A 210 6.46 5.51 -3.31
C ILE A 210 6.16 4.30 -4.22
N ILE A 211 6.26 4.45 -5.53
CA ILE A 211 5.97 3.38 -6.50
C ILE A 211 7.19 2.53 -6.88
N THR A 212 8.38 2.82 -6.34
CA THR A 212 9.61 2.05 -6.61
C THR A 212 10.26 1.56 -5.31
N LEU A 213 11.17 2.35 -4.73
CA LEU A 213 11.97 1.98 -3.57
C LEU A 213 11.12 1.69 -2.33
N ALA A 214 10.05 2.46 -2.09
CA ALA A 214 9.16 2.18 -0.97
C ALA A 214 8.45 0.83 -1.15
N GLY A 215 8.01 0.47 -2.36
CA GLY A 215 7.48 -0.85 -2.65
C GLY A 215 8.50 -1.97 -2.36
N ALA A 216 9.76 -1.77 -2.77
CA ALA A 216 10.84 -2.71 -2.47
C ALA A 216 11.15 -2.80 -0.96
N GLU A 217 11.07 -1.70 -0.22
CA GLU A 217 11.19 -1.68 1.25
C GLU A 217 10.04 -2.46 1.91
N ALA A 218 8.79 -2.25 1.47
CA ALA A 218 7.60 -2.94 1.98
C ALA A 218 7.75 -4.46 1.90
N VAL A 219 8.31 -4.95 0.79
CA VAL A 219 8.50 -6.39 0.58
C VAL A 219 9.87 -6.93 1.02
N GLY A 220 10.68 -6.12 1.71
CA GLY A 220 11.98 -6.53 2.23
C GLY A 220 13.04 -6.83 1.16
N LYS A 221 12.97 -6.11 0.02
CA LYS A 221 13.84 -6.27 -1.16
C LYS A 221 14.60 -5.00 -1.56
N ALA A 222 14.60 -3.96 -0.72
CA ALA A 222 15.25 -2.67 -1.01
C ALA A 222 16.77 -2.77 -1.28
N SER A 223 17.46 -3.78 -0.73
CA SER A 223 18.87 -4.05 -1.02
C SER A 223 19.08 -4.68 -2.41
N GLU A 224 18.04 -5.29 -2.99
CA GLU A 224 18.11 -6.00 -4.27
C GLU A 224 17.48 -5.20 -5.42
N MET A 225 16.49 -4.34 -5.17
CA MET A 225 15.72 -3.65 -6.21
C MET A 225 15.06 -2.35 -5.70
N GLY A 226 14.33 -1.66 -6.57
CA GLY A 226 13.56 -0.45 -6.24
C GLY A 226 14.29 0.86 -6.50
N SER A 227 15.58 0.83 -6.82
CA SER A 227 16.36 2.00 -7.26
C SER A 227 17.48 1.59 -8.21
N ILE A 228 17.98 2.56 -8.99
CA ILE A 228 19.08 2.38 -9.94
C ILE A 228 20.39 2.66 -9.21
N GLU A 229 20.98 1.61 -8.64
CA GLU A 229 22.23 1.66 -7.88
C GLU A 229 23.09 0.44 -8.22
N THR A 230 24.42 0.59 -8.12
CA THR A 230 25.34 -0.52 -8.35
C THR A 230 25.06 -1.66 -7.35
N GLY A 231 24.96 -2.89 -7.86
CA GLY A 231 24.67 -4.09 -7.06
C GLY A 231 23.20 -4.49 -7.01
N LYS A 232 22.26 -3.64 -7.46
CA LYS A 232 20.82 -3.98 -7.55
C LYS A 232 20.46 -4.60 -8.90
N ARG A 233 19.31 -5.28 -8.94
CA ARG A 233 18.73 -5.87 -10.15
C ARG A 233 18.43 -4.77 -11.18
N VAL A 234 18.73 -5.06 -12.43
CA VAL A 234 18.52 -4.14 -13.55
C VAL A 234 17.06 -4.19 -14.01
N ASN A 235 16.19 -3.61 -13.18
CA ASN A 235 14.74 -3.48 -13.41
C ASN A 235 14.39 -1.99 -13.50
N PHE A 236 14.14 -1.48 -14.70
CA PHE A 236 13.75 -0.08 -14.90
C PHE A 236 12.95 0.09 -16.19
N ILE A 237 12.32 1.26 -16.29
CA ILE A 237 11.59 1.69 -17.47
C ILE A 237 12.21 2.98 -18.03
N ALA A 238 12.16 3.14 -19.34
CA ALA A 238 12.33 4.45 -19.97
C ALA A 238 10.95 5.07 -20.17
N VAL A 239 10.83 6.36 -19.87
CA VAL A 239 9.57 7.12 -19.97
C VAL A 239 9.83 8.35 -20.84
N ASP A 240 8.83 8.78 -21.61
CA ASP A 240 8.92 9.90 -22.56
C ASP A 240 9.05 11.29 -21.92
N ARG A 241 9.00 11.39 -20.60
CA ARG A 241 9.03 12.64 -19.84
C ARG A 241 9.51 12.44 -18.40
N ASP A 242 9.75 13.54 -17.70
CA ASP A 242 10.35 13.52 -16.36
C ASP A 242 9.28 13.39 -15.26
N LEU A 243 9.06 12.17 -14.80
CA LEU A 243 8.12 11.88 -13.71
C LEU A 243 8.53 12.51 -12.36
N SER A 244 9.81 12.81 -12.15
CA SER A 244 10.28 13.45 -10.90
C SER A 244 9.80 14.90 -10.76
N ARG A 245 9.41 15.52 -11.88
CA ARG A 245 8.79 16.85 -11.95
C ARG A 245 7.27 16.81 -11.87
N GLY A 246 6.69 15.63 -11.68
CA GLY A 246 5.25 15.44 -11.57
C GLY A 246 4.53 15.30 -12.90
N GLU A 247 5.26 15.06 -14.00
CA GLU A 247 4.71 14.94 -15.35
C GLU A 247 4.09 13.56 -15.62
N PHE A 248 3.14 13.10 -14.79
CA PHE A 248 2.51 11.79 -14.96
C PHE A 248 1.43 11.77 -16.05
N SER A 249 0.73 12.89 -16.26
CA SER A 249 -0.40 12.96 -17.18
C SER A 249 0.04 12.66 -18.62
N GLY A 250 -0.50 11.59 -19.20
CA GLY A 250 -0.19 11.15 -20.56
C GLY A 250 1.24 10.62 -20.77
N ALA A 251 1.99 10.37 -19.68
CA ALA A 251 3.30 9.75 -19.75
C ALA A 251 3.22 8.36 -20.39
N LYS A 252 4.22 8.04 -21.21
CA LYS A 252 4.32 6.76 -21.90
C LYS A 252 5.60 6.05 -21.49
N VAL A 253 5.48 4.78 -21.14
CA VAL A 253 6.63 3.88 -21.06
C VAL A 253 7.10 3.64 -22.48
N LEU A 254 8.40 3.83 -22.74
CA LEU A 254 9.02 3.61 -24.04
C LEU A 254 9.69 2.24 -24.12
N LYS A 255 10.31 1.82 -23.01
CA LYS A 255 11.07 0.55 -22.93
C LYS A 255 11.01 0.02 -21.51
N THR A 256 11.04 -1.30 -21.35
CA THR A 256 11.09 -1.98 -20.05
C THR A 256 12.24 -2.98 -20.03
N TRP A 257 13.05 -2.92 -18.98
CA TRP A 257 14.09 -3.91 -18.69
C TRP A 257 13.74 -4.70 -17.45
N PHE A 258 13.90 -6.02 -17.55
CA PHE A 258 13.77 -6.97 -16.45
C PHE A 258 15.04 -7.80 -16.35
N GLU A 259 15.73 -7.70 -15.22
CA GLU A 259 17.00 -8.35 -14.91
C GLU A 259 18.04 -8.18 -16.04
N GLY A 260 18.09 -6.97 -16.61
CA GLY A 260 19.05 -6.58 -17.64
C GLY A 260 18.64 -6.89 -19.08
N LYS A 261 17.51 -7.58 -19.27
CA LYS A 261 16.96 -7.87 -20.61
C LYS A 261 15.84 -6.90 -20.94
N MET A 262 15.88 -6.30 -22.12
CA MET A 262 14.75 -5.53 -22.64
C MET A 262 13.61 -6.50 -22.97
N VAL A 263 12.48 -6.35 -22.29
CA VAL A 263 11.32 -7.24 -22.42
C VAL A 263 10.13 -6.60 -23.13
N TRP A 264 10.18 -5.27 -23.31
CA TRP A 264 9.14 -4.52 -24.00
C TRP A 264 9.70 -3.22 -24.57
N GLU A 265 9.19 -2.80 -25.72
CA GLU A 265 9.50 -1.56 -26.42
C GLU A 265 8.23 -1.04 -27.14
N ASP A 266 7.98 0.26 -27.04
CA ASP A 266 6.89 0.93 -27.74
C ASP A 266 7.25 1.12 -29.21
N MET A 267 6.83 0.20 -30.06
CA MET A 267 7.16 0.19 -31.50
C MET A 267 6.56 1.37 -32.27
N ASP A 268 5.52 2.02 -31.74
CA ASP A 268 4.82 3.12 -32.44
C ASP A 268 5.56 4.47 -32.28
N ASN A 269 6.41 4.61 -31.25
CA ASN A 269 7.22 5.81 -31.02
C ASN A 269 8.70 5.65 -31.45
N VAL A 270 9.08 4.54 -32.10
CA VAL A 270 10.45 4.30 -32.61
C VAL A 270 10.70 5.02 -33.95
N VAL A 271 9.65 5.45 -34.66
CA VAL A 271 9.77 5.99 -36.03
C VAL A 271 10.16 7.49 -36.08
N SER A 272 10.37 8.14 -34.93
CA SER A 272 10.61 9.59 -34.87
C SER A 272 11.92 10.03 -34.17
N MET A 273 12.87 9.11 -33.95
CA MET A 273 14.28 9.45 -33.62
C MET A 273 15.21 9.11 -34.77
#